data_AF-A0A2B4SN59-F1
#
_entry.id   AF-A0A2B4SN59-F1
#
_cell.length_a   1.000
_cell.length_b   1.000
_cell.length_c   1.000
_cell.angle_alpha   90.00
_cell.angle_beta   90.00
_cell.angle_gamma   90.00
#
_symmetry.space_group_name_H-M   'P 1'
#
loop_
_entity.id
_entity.type
_entity.pdbx_description
1 polymer ?
#
loop_
_entity_poly.entity_id
_entity_poly.type
_entity_poly.pdbx_seq_one_letter_code
_entity_poly.pdbx_strand_id
1 'polypeptide(L)'
;MSPAANPILLSNDVSLNPGPTQPSPSLMKGLRLLHLNICSLPNYMDELRLFCDEHKPHIVTINETWLDDSFTDAEIALPGYDVMRKDRDENGGGVAVCIVEQLNYSRLEESTIQTRNDNFESIWFEVCQPKTKKIFCGAIYKTLDADPAAFTRWVEEILNNVMKLKEAKVAPIFKNGKRNEESNYRPISVLPLVFKIMERAIQVQLVKFLEANQVLSVYQSGFRKGHSTETAATYLTDQILEHMDKQQMTGSVFIDLKKAFDLVDHNCLLQKLEHYGVRGKSLTWFQNYLGSCTQRVRFGQDLSSSHPH
;
A
#
# COMPACT_ATOMS: atom_id res chain seq x y z
N MET A 1 -24.77 17.59 13.58
CA MET A 1 -24.17 16.24 13.52
C MET A 1 -22.70 16.45 13.20
N SER A 2 -21.78 16.01 14.05
CA SER A 2 -20.34 16.15 13.81
C SER A 2 -19.97 15.36 12.54
N PRO A 3 -19.24 15.94 11.57
CA PRO A 3 -18.70 15.17 10.46
C PRO A 3 -17.77 14.07 11.02
N ALA A 4 -17.91 12.86 10.50
CA ALA A 4 -17.08 11.72 10.88
C ALA A 4 -15.69 11.88 10.25
N ALA A 5 -14.79 12.60 10.91
CA ALA A 5 -13.39 12.69 10.51
C ALA A 5 -12.66 11.38 10.88
N ASN A 6 -12.21 10.62 9.88
CA ASN A 6 -11.31 9.49 10.08
C ASN A 6 -9.88 9.96 9.80
N PRO A 7 -9.04 10.21 10.82
CA PRO A 7 -7.63 10.52 10.60
C PRO A 7 -6.92 9.27 10.06
N ILE A 8 -6.59 9.26 8.78
CA ILE A 8 -5.68 8.26 8.21
C ILE A 8 -4.25 8.72 8.49
N LEU A 9 -3.72 8.33 9.65
CA LEU A 9 -2.33 8.57 10.01
C LEU A 9 -1.43 7.60 9.22
N LEU A 10 -0.92 8.03 8.06
CA LEU A 10 0.11 7.28 7.36
C LEU A 10 1.46 7.48 8.07
N SER A 11 1.94 6.38 8.67
CA SER A 11 3.20 6.18 9.38
C SER A 11 3.25 6.63 10.84
N ASN A 12 2.96 5.70 11.74
CA ASN A 12 3.65 5.54 13.01
C ASN A 12 3.57 4.06 13.42
N ASP A 13 4.62 3.31 13.12
CA ASP A 13 4.95 2.04 13.77
C ASP A 13 6.44 1.74 13.57
N VAL A 14 7.28 2.65 14.08
CA VAL A 14 8.67 2.33 14.45
C VAL A 14 8.97 3.11 15.73
N SER A 15 9.23 2.39 16.82
CA SER A 15 9.60 2.95 18.12
C SER A 15 10.87 3.81 18.04
N LEU A 16 10.93 4.85 18.87
CA LEU A 16 12.08 5.73 19.02
C LEU A 16 13.27 4.99 19.67
N ASN A 17 14.42 5.00 19.01
CA ASN A 17 15.72 4.77 19.67
C ASN A 17 16.18 6.11 20.28
N PRO A 18 16.42 6.23 21.59
CA PRO A 18 16.72 7.51 22.22
C PRO A 18 18.24 7.81 22.15
N GLY A 19 18.61 8.90 21.49
CA GLY A 19 19.92 9.53 21.62
C GLY A 19 20.25 10.54 20.52
N PRO A 20 21.20 11.47 20.76
CA PRO A 20 21.14 12.57 21.71
C PRO A 20 20.60 13.87 21.06
N THR A 21 20.02 14.69 21.92
CA THR A 21 19.44 16.02 21.74
C THR A 21 20.25 17.01 20.89
N GLN A 22 19.62 17.58 19.86
CA GLN A 22 19.38 19.03 19.72
C GLN A 22 18.17 19.26 18.77
N PRO A 23 17.17 20.09 19.13
CA PRO A 23 16.10 20.43 18.21
C PRO A 23 16.58 21.53 17.26
N SER A 24 16.90 21.16 16.01
CA SER A 24 16.76 22.11 14.91
C SER A 24 15.26 22.43 14.73
N PRO A 25 14.88 23.61 14.23
CA PRO A 25 13.47 23.98 14.06
C PRO A 25 12.83 22.97 13.12
N SER A 26 12.06 22.06 13.72
CA SER A 26 11.62 20.84 13.09
C SER A 26 10.56 21.18 12.04
N LEU A 27 10.88 20.94 10.77
CA LEU A 27 9.87 20.41 9.86
C LEU A 27 9.33 19.16 10.58
N MET A 28 8.12 19.25 11.15
CA MET A 28 7.53 18.18 11.96
C MET A 28 7.69 16.84 11.21
N LYS A 29 8.25 15.82 11.87
CA LYS A 29 8.49 14.51 11.25
C LYS A 29 7.18 13.92 10.71
N GLY A 30 7.12 13.71 9.39
CA GLY A 30 6.05 12.94 8.73
C GLY A 30 5.07 13.78 7.90
N LEU A 31 4.53 13.17 6.83
CA LEU A 31 3.46 13.75 6.01
C LEU A 31 2.12 13.52 6.71
N ARG A 32 1.32 14.58 6.87
CA ARG A 32 -0.01 14.52 7.52
C ARG A 32 -1.09 14.65 6.47
N LEU A 33 -1.97 13.65 6.38
CA LEU A 33 -3.08 13.61 5.44
C LEU A 33 -4.41 13.65 6.20
N LEU A 34 -5.33 14.49 5.76
CA LEU A 34 -6.71 14.54 6.23
C LEU A 34 -7.64 14.13 5.09
N HIS A 35 -8.61 13.26 5.36
CA HIS A 35 -9.66 12.90 4.42
C HIS A 35 -11.02 13.16 5.05
N LEU A 36 -11.88 13.89 4.35
CA LEU A 36 -13.21 14.28 4.81
C LEU A 36 -14.24 13.92 3.74
N ASN A 37 -15.40 13.44 4.19
CA ASN A 37 -16.61 13.39 3.40
C ASN A 37 -17.62 14.35 4.05
N ILE A 38 -17.92 15.49 3.41
CA ILE A 38 -18.55 16.66 4.04
C ILE A 38 -20.00 16.89 3.60
N CYS A 39 -20.42 16.30 2.47
CA CYS A 39 -21.79 16.43 1.95
C CYS A 39 -22.27 17.90 1.87
N SER A 40 -21.44 18.79 1.29
CA SER A 40 -21.57 20.25 1.12
C SER A 40 -20.47 21.05 1.82
N LEU A 41 -19.34 21.24 1.13
CA LEU A 41 -18.19 22.00 1.62
C LEU A 41 -18.52 23.45 2.04
N PRO A 42 -19.35 24.23 1.30
CA PRO A 42 -19.62 25.63 1.67
C PRO A 42 -20.16 25.80 3.10
N ASN A 43 -20.97 24.85 3.58
CA ASN A 43 -21.58 24.90 4.91
C ASN A 43 -20.59 24.66 6.06
N TYR A 44 -19.40 24.12 5.77
CA TYR A 44 -18.42 23.71 6.77
C TYR A 44 -17.06 24.41 6.60
N MET A 45 -16.98 25.47 5.77
CA MET A 45 -15.72 26.17 5.49
C MET A 45 -15.06 26.74 6.74
N ASP A 46 -15.83 27.32 7.66
CA ASP A 46 -15.27 27.93 8.87
C ASP A 46 -14.73 26.87 9.85
N GLU A 47 -15.44 25.75 10.00
CA GLU A 47 -14.99 24.60 10.80
C GLU A 47 -13.72 23.99 10.20
N LEU A 48 -13.67 23.86 8.87
CA LEU A 48 -12.51 23.34 8.15
C LEU A 48 -11.29 24.26 8.32
N ARG A 49 -11.48 25.58 8.24
CA ARG A 49 -10.41 26.57 8.47
C ARG A 49 -9.85 26.45 9.89
N LEU A 50 -10.73 26.40 10.89
CA LEU A 50 -10.33 26.25 12.29
C LEU A 50 -9.56 24.94 12.51
N PHE A 51 -10.06 23.84 11.95
CA PHE A 51 -9.40 22.54 12.05
C PHE A 51 -8.01 22.53 11.41
N CYS A 52 -7.88 23.15 10.22
CA CYS A 52 -6.60 23.23 9.53
C CYS A 52 -5.58 24.11 10.26
N ASP A 53 -6.01 25.20 10.90
CA ASP A 53 -5.14 26.03 11.72
C ASP A 53 -4.62 25.30 12.97
N GLU A 54 -5.50 24.53 13.63
CA GLU A 54 -5.17 23.74 14.82
C GLU A 54 -4.26 22.55 14.49
N HIS A 55 -4.64 21.72 13.52
CA HIS A 55 -4.01 20.42 13.25
C HIS A 55 -2.95 20.45 12.15
N LYS A 56 -2.93 21.53 11.34
CA LYS A 56 -1.95 21.79 10.28
C LYS A 56 -1.71 20.57 9.38
N PRO A 57 -2.75 19.94 8.78
CA PRO A 57 -2.55 18.83 7.85
C PRO A 57 -1.74 19.32 6.63
N HIS A 58 -0.87 18.49 6.07
CA HIS A 58 -0.11 18.89 4.87
C HIS A 58 -0.97 18.79 3.61
N ILE A 59 -1.91 17.84 3.61
CA ILE A 59 -2.82 17.56 2.51
C ILE A 59 -4.20 17.29 3.12
N VAL A 60 -5.23 17.90 2.56
CA VAL A 60 -6.64 17.66 2.87
C VAL A 60 -7.32 17.18 1.59
N THR A 61 -8.04 16.07 1.66
CA THR A 61 -8.86 15.54 0.57
C THR A 61 -10.32 15.57 1.03
N ILE A 62 -11.21 16.05 0.16
CA ILE A 62 -12.61 16.31 0.49
C ILE A 62 -13.46 15.68 -0.60
N ASN A 63 -14.33 14.76 -0.19
CA ASN A 63 -15.36 14.18 -1.04
C ASN A 63 -16.73 14.78 -0.72
N GLU A 64 -17.64 14.69 -1.69
CA GLU A 64 -18.98 15.26 -1.61
C GLU A 64 -18.95 16.76 -1.29
N THR A 65 -18.15 17.48 -2.08
CA THR A 65 -18.01 18.93 -1.96
C THR A 65 -19.29 19.68 -2.26
N TRP A 66 -20.11 19.15 -3.19
CA TRP A 66 -21.35 19.77 -3.70
C TRP A 66 -21.10 21.22 -4.15
N LEU A 67 -20.00 21.41 -4.86
CA LEU A 67 -19.66 22.65 -5.52
C LEU A 67 -20.06 22.54 -7.00
N ASP A 68 -20.35 23.69 -7.59
CA ASP A 68 -20.61 23.90 -9.00
C ASP A 68 -19.90 25.18 -9.48
N ASP A 69 -20.05 25.52 -10.76
CA ASP A 69 -19.44 26.70 -11.38
C ASP A 69 -19.91 28.05 -10.80
N SER A 70 -20.93 28.07 -9.94
CA SER A 70 -21.36 29.29 -9.24
C SER A 70 -20.44 29.68 -8.08
N PHE A 71 -19.66 28.74 -7.54
CA PHE A 71 -18.70 28.99 -6.48
C PHE A 71 -17.32 29.35 -7.04
N THR A 72 -16.74 30.42 -6.53
CA THR A 72 -15.38 30.84 -6.85
C THR A 72 -14.33 30.13 -5.99
N ASP A 73 -13.11 29.99 -6.50
CA ASP A 73 -12.00 29.42 -5.72
C ASP A 73 -11.67 30.22 -4.45
N ALA A 74 -11.98 31.52 -4.45
CA ALA A 74 -11.80 32.40 -3.29
C ALA A 74 -12.74 32.04 -2.12
N GLU A 75 -13.97 31.59 -2.42
CA GLU A 75 -14.95 31.22 -1.39
C GLU A 75 -14.55 29.95 -0.64
N ILE A 76 -13.86 29.04 -1.33
CA ILE A 76 -13.37 27.77 -0.78
C ILE A 76 -11.89 27.82 -0.39
N ALA A 77 -11.26 28.99 -0.43
CA ALA A 77 -9.85 29.14 -0.10
C ALA A 77 -9.56 28.82 1.37
N LEU A 78 -8.49 28.05 1.58
CA LEU A 78 -7.88 27.78 2.88
C LEU A 78 -6.55 28.52 2.98
N PRO A 79 -6.33 29.38 4.00
CA PRO A 79 -5.08 30.14 4.12
C PRO A 79 -3.83 29.25 4.15
N GLY A 80 -2.89 29.49 3.23
CA GLY A 80 -1.64 28.73 3.11
C GLY A 80 -1.77 27.39 2.38
N TYR A 81 -2.88 27.13 1.70
CA TYR A 81 -3.11 25.94 0.89
C TYR A 81 -3.46 26.32 -0.55
N ASP A 82 -2.86 25.58 -1.48
CA ASP A 82 -3.32 25.48 -2.86
C ASP A 82 -4.55 24.57 -2.94
N VAL A 83 -5.58 24.98 -3.67
CA VAL A 83 -6.83 24.23 -3.83
C VAL A 83 -6.94 23.71 -5.26
N MET A 84 -7.25 22.42 -5.39
CA MET A 84 -7.62 21.76 -6.64
C MET A 84 -9.02 21.18 -6.47
N ARG A 85 -9.92 21.41 -7.42
CA ARG A 85 -11.28 20.86 -7.38
C ARG A 85 -11.71 20.25 -8.70
N LYS A 86 -12.68 19.34 -8.62
CA LYS A 86 -13.41 18.76 -9.74
C LYS A 86 -14.88 18.71 -9.31
N ASP A 87 -15.64 19.63 -9.87
CA ASP A 87 -17.05 19.84 -9.53
C ASP A 87 -17.96 18.94 -10.35
N ARG A 88 -19.25 18.95 -9.99
CA ARG A 88 -20.27 18.21 -10.71
C ARG A 88 -21.55 19.03 -10.77
N ASP A 89 -22.08 19.22 -11.97
CA ASP A 89 -23.31 19.98 -12.25
C ASP A 89 -24.62 19.23 -11.88
N GLU A 90 -24.57 18.33 -10.90
CA GLU A 90 -25.70 17.52 -10.43
C GLU A 90 -25.95 17.74 -8.93
N ASN A 91 -27.09 17.26 -8.41
CA ASN A 91 -27.43 17.30 -6.98
C ASN A 91 -26.50 16.38 -6.15
N GLY A 92 -25.28 16.82 -5.93
CA GLY A 92 -24.28 16.19 -5.06
C GLY A 92 -23.11 15.54 -5.81
N GLY A 93 -22.02 15.35 -5.06
CA GLY A 93 -20.75 14.81 -5.57
C GLY A 93 -19.62 15.83 -5.57
N GLY A 94 -18.62 15.60 -6.40
CA GLY A 94 -17.41 16.43 -6.50
C GLY A 94 -16.31 16.09 -5.49
N VAL A 95 -15.09 16.49 -5.84
CA VAL A 95 -13.86 16.25 -5.08
C VAL A 95 -13.02 17.51 -5.03
N ALA A 96 -12.47 17.82 -3.85
CA ALA A 96 -11.46 18.85 -3.67
C ALA A 96 -10.23 18.31 -2.94
N VAL A 97 -9.06 18.87 -3.25
CA VAL A 97 -7.80 18.60 -2.59
C VAL A 97 -7.15 19.93 -2.25
N CYS A 98 -6.84 20.13 -0.97
CA CYS A 98 -6.09 21.29 -0.48
C CYS A 98 -4.69 20.83 -0.06
N ILE A 99 -3.63 21.45 -0.58
CA ILE A 99 -2.24 21.10 -0.29
C ILE A 99 -1.51 22.33 0.22
N VAL A 100 -0.77 22.21 1.33
CA VAL A 100 -0.01 23.36 1.86
C VAL A 100 1.00 23.86 0.80
N GLU A 101 1.04 25.17 0.56
CA GLU A 101 1.87 25.80 -0.50
C GLU A 101 3.37 25.47 -0.38
N GLN A 102 3.83 25.16 0.83
CA GLN A 102 5.22 24.82 1.13
C GLN A 102 5.58 23.38 0.73
N LEU A 103 4.59 22.52 0.45
CA LEU A 103 4.84 21.15 0.04
C LEU A 103 5.21 21.14 -1.44
N ASN A 104 6.34 20.53 -1.80
CA ASN A 104 6.69 20.36 -3.20
C ASN A 104 5.80 19.26 -3.82
N TYR A 105 4.89 19.63 -4.72
CA TYR A 105 4.00 18.70 -5.41
C TYR A 105 3.83 19.07 -6.88
N SER A 106 3.35 18.11 -7.67
CA SER A 106 2.93 18.33 -9.06
C SER A 106 1.60 17.66 -9.33
N ARG A 107 0.62 18.40 -9.85
CA ARG A 107 -0.65 17.84 -10.34
C ARG A 107 -0.38 16.88 -11.50
N LEU A 108 -1.13 15.79 -11.56
CA LEU A 108 -1.08 14.87 -12.67
C LEU A 108 -2.33 15.05 -13.53
N GLU A 109 -2.09 15.32 -14.81
CA GLU A 109 -3.15 15.58 -15.78
C GLU A 109 -3.97 14.32 -16.08
N GLU A 110 -5.27 14.50 -16.29
CA GLU A 110 -6.20 13.40 -16.58
C GLU A 110 -5.80 12.63 -17.84
N SER A 111 -5.22 13.30 -18.83
CA SER A 111 -4.69 12.70 -20.05
C SER A 111 -3.51 11.75 -19.79
N THR A 112 -2.74 12.00 -18.72
CA THR A 112 -1.56 11.22 -18.36
C THR A 112 -1.94 9.92 -17.65
N ILE A 113 -3.03 9.95 -16.87
CA ILE A 113 -3.47 8.79 -16.08
C ILE A 113 -4.69 8.08 -16.71
N GLN A 114 -5.33 8.71 -17.70
CA GLN A 114 -6.56 8.26 -18.36
C GLN A 114 -7.75 8.15 -17.40
N THR A 115 -7.93 9.16 -16.55
CA THR A 115 -8.95 9.18 -15.49
C THR A 115 -10.33 9.64 -15.96
N ARG A 116 -10.49 10.00 -17.24
CA ARG A 116 -11.74 10.57 -17.75
C ARG A 116 -12.86 9.53 -17.71
N ASN A 117 -13.84 9.74 -16.84
CA ASN A 117 -15.05 8.93 -16.71
C ASN A 117 -16.19 9.82 -16.18
N ASP A 118 -17.40 9.64 -16.69
CA ASP A 118 -18.56 10.44 -16.29
C ASP A 118 -19.15 10.01 -14.93
N ASN A 119 -18.78 8.81 -14.43
CA ASN A 119 -19.30 8.24 -13.19
C ASN A 119 -18.33 8.31 -12.00
N PHE A 120 -17.10 8.79 -12.23
CA PHE A 120 -16.05 8.82 -11.20
C PHE A 120 -15.26 10.12 -11.26
N GLU A 121 -15.15 10.79 -10.14
CA GLU A 121 -14.36 12.01 -9.98
C GLU A 121 -13.05 11.67 -9.27
N SER A 122 -11.95 12.21 -9.78
CA SER A 122 -10.68 12.10 -9.08
C SER A 122 -9.73 13.24 -9.35
N ILE A 123 -8.87 13.51 -8.37
CA ILE A 123 -7.76 14.45 -8.45
C ILE A 123 -6.50 13.69 -8.04
N TRP A 124 -5.47 13.75 -8.89
CA TRP A 124 -4.22 13.03 -8.70
C TRP A 124 -3.03 13.99 -8.70
N PHE A 125 -2.05 13.70 -7.85
CA PHE A 125 -0.85 14.51 -7.70
C PHE A 125 0.32 13.69 -7.16
N GLU A 126 1.54 14.17 -7.36
CA GLU A 126 2.75 13.60 -6.78
C GLU A 126 3.36 14.56 -5.76
N VAL A 127 3.65 14.07 -4.56
CA VAL A 127 4.45 14.78 -3.55
C VAL A 127 5.93 14.43 -3.75
N CYS A 128 6.75 15.46 -3.93
CA CYS A 128 8.17 15.37 -4.24
C CYS A 128 9.02 15.85 -3.07
N GLN A 129 9.38 14.97 -2.14
CA GLN A 129 10.32 15.31 -1.09
C GLN A 129 11.79 15.13 -1.56
N PRO A 130 12.72 16.03 -1.18
CA PRO A 130 14.12 15.89 -1.52
C PRO A 130 14.71 14.56 -1.03
N LYS A 131 15.44 13.86 -1.89
CA LYS A 131 16.13 12.58 -1.59
C LYS A 131 15.23 11.41 -1.21
N THR A 132 13.90 11.52 -1.39
CA THR A 132 12.97 10.39 -1.20
C THR A 132 12.28 10.02 -2.50
N LYS A 133 11.60 8.86 -2.51
CA LYS A 133 10.75 8.49 -3.66
C LYS A 133 9.50 9.37 -3.67
N LYS A 134 9.10 9.80 -4.86
CA LYS A 134 7.84 10.52 -5.07
C LYS A 134 6.65 9.71 -4.54
N ILE A 135 5.80 10.34 -3.73
CA ILE A 135 4.56 9.75 -3.23
C ILE A 135 3.46 10.13 -4.21
N PHE A 136 2.75 9.13 -4.71
CA PHE A 136 1.59 9.34 -5.59
C PHE A 136 0.32 9.31 -4.76
N CYS A 137 -0.52 10.32 -4.93
CA CYS A 137 -1.74 10.54 -4.15
C CYS A 137 -2.93 10.76 -5.07
N GLY A 138 -4.09 10.22 -4.68
CA GLY A 138 -5.36 10.41 -5.38
C GLY A 138 -6.50 10.58 -4.41
N ALA A 139 -7.32 11.60 -4.63
CA ALA A 139 -8.65 11.70 -4.05
C ALA A 139 -9.63 11.18 -5.09
N ILE A 140 -10.50 10.25 -4.69
CA ILE A 140 -11.45 9.60 -5.58
C ILE A 140 -12.83 9.64 -4.93
N TYR A 141 -13.83 10.02 -5.72
CA TYR A 141 -15.23 9.86 -5.37
C TYR A 141 -15.92 8.95 -6.38
N LYS A 142 -16.88 8.17 -5.88
CA LYS A 142 -17.70 7.24 -6.67
C LYS A 142 -19.14 7.63 -6.49
N THR A 143 -19.85 7.86 -7.58
CA THR A 143 -21.29 8.11 -7.54
C THR A 143 -22.05 6.86 -7.06
N LEU A 144 -23.20 7.06 -6.42
CA LEU A 144 -24.01 5.97 -5.83
C LEU A 144 -24.43 4.93 -6.89
N ASP A 145 -24.76 5.39 -8.09
CA ASP A 145 -25.26 4.54 -9.18
C ASP A 145 -24.16 3.77 -9.94
N ALA A 146 -22.89 4.08 -9.70
CA ALA A 146 -21.81 3.45 -10.45
C ALA A 146 -21.58 1.98 -10.05
N ASP A 147 -21.50 1.10 -11.05
CA ASP A 147 -21.21 -0.33 -10.87
C ASP A 147 -19.88 -0.54 -10.11
N PRO A 148 -19.87 -1.28 -8.98
CA PRO A 148 -18.65 -1.60 -8.23
C PRO A 148 -17.56 -2.30 -9.07
N ALA A 149 -17.95 -3.13 -10.05
CA ALA A 149 -16.98 -3.80 -10.90
C ALA A 149 -16.35 -2.84 -11.92
N ALA A 150 -17.12 -1.90 -12.46
CA ALA A 150 -16.61 -0.80 -13.28
C ALA A 150 -15.65 0.11 -12.48
N PHE A 151 -16.01 0.46 -11.24
CA PHE A 151 -15.13 1.24 -10.36
C PHE A 151 -13.79 0.55 -10.11
N THR A 152 -13.84 -0.74 -9.78
CA THR A 152 -12.63 -1.54 -9.54
C THR A 152 -11.71 -1.54 -10.76
N ARG A 153 -12.27 -1.79 -11.96
CA ARG A 153 -11.50 -1.78 -13.22
C ARG A 153 -10.87 -0.42 -13.52
N TRP A 154 -11.62 0.66 -13.30
CA TRP A 154 -11.14 2.02 -13.53
C TRP A 154 -10.00 2.39 -12.57
N VAL A 155 -10.13 2.06 -11.28
CA VAL A 155 -9.04 2.24 -10.31
C VAL A 155 -7.82 1.39 -10.69
N GLU A 156 -8.00 0.13 -11.07
CA GLU A 156 -6.90 -0.73 -11.54
C GLU A 156 -6.18 -0.14 -12.77
N GLU A 157 -6.92 0.40 -13.74
CA GLU A 157 -6.35 1.02 -14.95
C GLU A 157 -5.50 2.26 -14.62
N ILE A 158 -6.03 3.15 -13.78
CA ILE A 158 -5.30 4.32 -13.28
C ILE A 158 -4.00 3.89 -12.60
N LEU A 159 -4.09 2.93 -11.69
CA LEU A 159 -2.94 2.48 -10.92
C LEU A 159 -1.90 1.80 -11.83
N ASN A 160 -2.34 1.03 -12.82
CA ASN A 160 -1.47 0.46 -13.84
C ASN A 160 -0.79 1.54 -14.70
N ASN A 161 -1.51 2.59 -15.09
CA ASN A 161 -0.95 3.69 -15.88
C ASN A 161 0.09 4.49 -15.08
N VAL A 162 -0.21 4.78 -13.81
CA VAL A 162 0.74 5.44 -12.88
C VAL A 162 1.98 4.57 -12.65
N MET A 163 1.79 3.26 -12.62
CA MET A 163 2.90 2.31 -12.53
C MET A 163 3.73 2.25 -13.80
N LYS A 164 3.14 2.36 -15.00
CA LYS A 164 3.91 2.48 -16.26
C LYS A 164 4.78 3.73 -16.26
N LEU A 165 4.34 4.82 -15.62
CA LEU A 165 5.15 6.03 -15.42
C LEU A 165 6.32 5.82 -14.44
N LYS A 166 6.33 4.73 -13.68
CA LYS A 166 7.36 4.39 -12.69
C LYS A 166 7.90 2.98 -12.97
N GLU A 167 8.90 2.89 -13.83
CA GLU A 167 9.65 1.65 -14.06
C GLU A 167 9.94 0.92 -12.74
N ALA A 168 9.45 -0.31 -12.63
CA ALA A 168 9.70 -1.18 -11.48
C ALA A 168 11.19 -1.51 -11.42
N LYS A 169 11.92 -0.91 -10.48
CA LYS A 169 13.34 -1.15 -10.27
C LYS A 169 13.53 -2.46 -9.51
N VAL A 170 13.99 -3.52 -10.16
CA VAL A 170 14.56 -4.68 -9.45
C VAL A 170 15.92 -4.25 -8.90
N ALA A 171 16.04 -4.17 -7.58
CA ALA A 171 17.31 -3.85 -6.92
C ALA A 171 17.94 -5.17 -6.44
N PRO A 172 18.99 -5.67 -7.09
CA PRO A 172 19.67 -6.87 -6.64
C PRO A 172 20.39 -6.59 -5.31
N ILE A 173 20.01 -7.28 -4.23
CA ILE A 173 20.71 -7.19 -2.94
C ILE A 173 21.81 -8.25 -2.91
N PHE A 174 23.06 -7.81 -2.79
CA PHE A 174 24.19 -8.70 -2.64
C PHE A 174 24.06 -9.51 -1.35
N LYS A 175 24.06 -10.85 -1.48
CA LYS A 175 23.95 -11.77 -0.34
C LYS A 175 25.31 -12.02 0.28
N ASN A 176 26.26 -12.63 -0.45
CA ASN A 176 27.64 -12.99 -0.05
C ASN A 176 28.42 -13.51 -1.29
N GLY A 177 29.76 -13.60 -1.25
CA GLY A 177 30.58 -14.22 -2.32
C GLY A 177 31.28 -13.24 -3.28
N LYS A 178 31.46 -13.61 -4.55
CA LYS A 178 32.04 -12.72 -5.57
C LYS A 178 30.95 -11.82 -6.16
N ARG A 179 31.20 -10.51 -6.21
CA ARG A 179 30.24 -9.49 -6.70
C ARG A 179 29.92 -9.59 -8.20
N ASN A 180 30.66 -10.40 -8.94
CA ASN A 180 30.54 -10.53 -10.39
C ASN A 180 29.67 -11.74 -10.81
N GLU A 181 29.12 -12.48 -9.84
CA GLU A 181 28.26 -13.64 -10.09
C GLU A 181 26.82 -13.31 -9.73
N GLU A 182 25.90 -13.45 -10.69
CA GLU A 182 24.47 -13.11 -10.51
C GLU A 182 23.78 -13.95 -9.43
N SER A 183 24.22 -15.20 -9.23
CA SER A 183 23.72 -16.13 -8.21
C SER A 183 23.94 -15.65 -6.76
N ASN A 184 24.83 -14.67 -6.57
CA ASN A 184 25.16 -14.07 -5.28
C ASN A 184 24.26 -12.87 -4.91
N TYR A 185 23.32 -12.50 -5.78
CA TYR A 185 22.33 -11.45 -5.52
C TYR A 185 20.94 -12.04 -5.29
N ARG A 186 20.18 -11.45 -4.37
CA ARG A 186 18.75 -11.71 -4.21
C ARG A 186 17.98 -10.74 -5.12
N PRO A 187 17.18 -11.21 -6.08
CA PRO A 187 16.26 -10.33 -6.79
C PRO A 187 15.18 -9.90 -5.80
N ILE A 188 15.16 -8.62 -5.43
CA ILE A 188 14.00 -8.04 -4.74
C ILE A 188 13.20 -7.29 -5.77
N SER A 189 12.05 -7.85 -6.12
CA SER A 189 11.02 -7.14 -6.86
C SER A 189 10.52 -5.99 -6.01
N VAL A 190 10.83 -4.76 -6.40
CA VAL A 190 10.15 -3.60 -5.83
C VAL A 190 8.77 -3.56 -6.46
N LEU A 191 7.83 -4.31 -5.85
CA LEU A 191 6.43 -4.24 -6.22
C LEU A 191 5.95 -2.79 -6.09
N PRO A 192 5.15 -2.31 -7.05
CA PRO A 192 4.53 -1.01 -6.96
C PRO A 192 3.67 -0.87 -5.70
N LEU A 193 3.52 0.35 -5.22
CA LEU A 193 2.87 0.62 -3.93
C LEU A 193 1.44 0.07 -3.86
N VAL A 194 0.71 0.15 -4.96
CA VAL A 194 -0.65 -0.38 -5.08
C VAL A 194 -0.70 -1.88 -4.86
N PHE A 195 0.19 -2.61 -5.55
CA PHE A 195 0.31 -4.05 -5.36
C PHE A 195 0.65 -4.39 -3.92
N LYS A 196 1.51 -3.62 -3.25
CA LYS A 196 1.82 -3.83 -1.83
C LYS A 196 0.60 -3.62 -0.93
N ILE A 197 -0.22 -2.61 -1.21
CA ILE A 197 -1.46 -2.33 -0.46
C ILE A 197 -2.47 -3.46 -0.69
N MET A 198 -2.67 -3.87 -1.94
CA MET A 198 -3.56 -4.98 -2.31
C MET A 198 -3.08 -6.30 -1.71
N GLU A 199 -1.80 -6.64 -1.85
CA GLU A 199 -1.17 -7.82 -1.22
C GLU A 199 -1.39 -7.80 0.29
N ARG A 200 -1.22 -6.65 0.94
CA ARG A 200 -1.46 -6.53 2.38
C ARG A 200 -2.92 -6.77 2.74
N ALA A 201 -3.85 -6.19 1.99
CA ALA A 201 -5.29 -6.38 2.21
C ALA A 201 -5.70 -7.86 2.04
N ILE A 202 -5.16 -8.52 1.01
CA ILE A 202 -5.41 -9.93 0.72
C ILE A 202 -4.73 -10.82 1.75
N GLN A 203 -3.49 -10.53 2.14
CA GLN A 203 -2.76 -11.24 3.19
C GLN A 203 -3.55 -11.22 4.50
N VAL A 204 -4.07 -10.06 4.91
CA VAL A 204 -4.84 -9.96 6.16
C VAL A 204 -6.09 -10.84 6.11
N GLN A 205 -6.80 -10.86 4.98
CA GLN A 205 -8.00 -11.70 4.82
C GLN A 205 -7.64 -13.19 4.75
N LEU A 206 -6.63 -13.55 3.98
CA LEU A 206 -6.19 -14.93 3.81
C LEU A 206 -5.67 -15.51 5.13
N VAL A 207 -4.82 -14.79 5.87
CA VAL A 207 -4.30 -15.27 7.16
C VAL A 207 -5.43 -15.48 8.15
N LYS A 208 -6.38 -14.55 8.25
CA LYS A 208 -7.57 -14.72 9.09
C LYS A 208 -8.35 -15.98 8.74
N PHE A 209 -8.55 -16.24 7.44
CA PHE A 209 -9.22 -17.44 6.96
C PHE A 209 -8.44 -18.72 7.33
N LEU A 210 -7.13 -18.74 7.08
CA LEU A 210 -6.28 -19.91 7.36
C LEU A 210 -6.21 -20.22 8.86
N GLU A 211 -6.14 -19.20 9.71
CA GLU A 211 -6.15 -19.35 11.17
C GLU A 211 -7.51 -19.84 11.68
N ALA A 212 -8.61 -19.23 11.21
CA ALA A 212 -9.97 -19.61 11.62
C ALA A 212 -10.32 -21.06 11.25
N ASN A 213 -9.75 -21.58 10.16
CA ASN A 213 -9.97 -22.95 9.69
C ASN A 213 -8.83 -23.91 10.07
N GLN A 214 -7.90 -23.49 10.95
CA GLN A 214 -6.78 -24.32 11.42
C GLN A 214 -5.96 -24.99 10.29
N VAL A 215 -5.82 -24.29 9.17
CA VAL A 215 -5.10 -24.80 7.99
C VAL A 215 -3.59 -24.84 8.23
N LEU A 216 -3.07 -23.90 9.02
CA LEU A 216 -1.64 -23.81 9.34
C LEU A 216 -1.27 -24.75 10.48
N SER A 217 -0.14 -25.45 10.33
CA SER A 217 0.40 -26.31 11.38
C SER A 217 0.66 -25.52 12.66
N VAL A 218 0.29 -26.11 13.80
CA VAL A 218 0.58 -25.55 15.14
C VAL A 218 2.08 -25.37 15.40
N TYR A 219 2.92 -26.17 14.73
CA TYR A 219 4.39 -26.11 14.84
C TYR A 219 5.04 -25.15 13.84
N GLN A 220 4.27 -24.57 12.90
CA GLN A 220 4.80 -23.55 12.01
C GLN A 220 4.97 -22.24 12.78
N SER A 221 6.20 -21.75 12.89
CA SER A 221 6.50 -20.46 13.54
C SER A 221 6.85 -19.34 12.55
N GLY A 222 7.30 -19.68 11.34
CA GLY A 222 7.63 -18.70 10.31
C GLY A 222 6.39 -17.96 9.79
N PHE A 223 6.50 -16.65 9.62
CA PHE A 223 5.49 -15.76 9.02
C PHE A 223 4.11 -15.77 9.72
N ARG A 224 4.06 -16.15 11.01
CA ARG A 224 2.83 -16.11 11.82
C ARG A 224 2.88 -15.00 12.86
N LYS A 225 1.74 -14.36 13.09
CA LYS A 225 1.62 -13.32 14.12
C LYS A 225 1.78 -13.96 15.50
N GLY A 226 2.61 -13.38 16.36
CA GLY A 226 2.82 -13.87 17.73
C GLY A 226 3.77 -15.07 17.84
N HIS A 227 4.39 -15.50 16.75
CA HIS A 227 5.44 -16.53 16.75
C HIS A 227 6.78 -15.89 16.35
N SER A 228 7.87 -16.33 16.98
CA SER A 228 9.24 -15.96 16.60
C SER A 228 10.10 -17.20 16.38
N THR A 229 11.32 -16.99 15.88
CA THR A 229 12.35 -18.04 15.83
C THR A 229 12.72 -18.57 17.21
N GLU A 230 12.60 -17.73 18.24
CA GLU A 230 12.88 -18.10 19.64
C GLU A 230 11.81 -19.06 20.16
N THR A 231 10.54 -18.85 19.83
CA THR A 231 9.46 -19.78 20.19
C THR A 231 9.70 -21.16 19.59
N ALA A 232 10.13 -21.23 18.33
CA ALA A 232 10.45 -22.49 17.66
C ALA A 232 11.64 -23.21 18.29
N ALA A 233 12.71 -22.47 18.62
CA ALA A 233 13.89 -23.02 19.26
C ALA A 233 13.61 -23.51 20.69
N THR A 234 12.81 -22.74 21.44
CA THR A 234 12.37 -23.11 22.80
C THR A 234 11.55 -24.38 22.75
N TYR A 235 10.54 -24.45 21.86
CA TYR A 235 9.73 -25.65 21.68
C TYR A 235 10.57 -26.90 21.36
N LEU A 236 11.53 -26.79 20.44
CA LEU A 236 12.43 -27.89 20.10
C LEU A 236 13.30 -28.31 21.31
N THR A 237 13.81 -27.34 22.07
CA THR A 237 14.64 -27.60 23.24
C THR A 237 13.84 -28.29 24.34
N ASP A 238 12.62 -27.82 24.62
CA ASP A 238 11.72 -28.42 25.60
C ASP A 238 11.39 -29.87 25.23
N GLN A 239 11.11 -30.13 23.94
CA GLN A 239 10.89 -31.48 23.44
C GLN A 239 12.12 -32.36 23.66
N ILE A 240 13.33 -31.89 23.35
CA ILE A 240 14.55 -32.68 23.57
C ILE A 240 14.75 -32.99 25.05
N LEU A 241 14.57 -32.00 25.93
CA LEU A 241 14.71 -32.18 27.38
C LEU A 241 13.69 -33.18 27.93
N GLU A 242 12.43 -33.10 27.49
CA GLU A 242 11.39 -34.03 27.91
C GLU A 242 11.70 -35.48 27.49
N HIS A 243 12.19 -35.70 26.27
CA HIS A 243 12.60 -37.03 25.81
C HIS A 243 13.85 -37.52 26.56
N MET A 244 14.78 -36.63 26.92
CA MET A 244 15.95 -36.97 27.74
C MET A 244 15.54 -37.45 29.14
N ASP A 245 14.62 -36.75 29.79
CA ASP A 245 14.10 -37.13 31.12
C ASP A 245 13.41 -38.51 31.10
N LYS A 246 12.74 -38.84 29.99
CA LYS A 246 12.10 -40.15 29.76
C LYS A 246 13.07 -41.24 29.28
N GLN A 247 14.37 -40.95 29.21
CA GLN A 247 15.41 -41.86 28.68
C GLN A 247 15.10 -42.36 27.26
N GLN A 248 14.47 -41.53 26.43
CA GLN A 248 14.14 -41.86 25.04
C GLN A 248 15.26 -41.42 24.10
N MET A 249 15.51 -42.25 23.08
CA MET A 249 16.43 -41.89 22.00
C MET A 249 15.83 -40.78 21.14
N THR A 250 16.50 -39.64 21.08
CA THR A 250 16.04 -38.46 20.33
C THR A 250 16.98 -38.19 19.16
N GLY A 251 16.43 -38.03 17.97
CA GLY A 251 17.16 -37.64 16.76
C GLY A 251 16.48 -36.44 16.10
N SER A 252 17.28 -35.55 15.52
CA SER A 252 16.78 -34.39 14.78
C SER A 252 17.37 -34.35 13.36
N VAL A 253 16.54 -33.98 12.38
CA VAL A 253 16.94 -33.79 10.98
C VAL A 253 16.60 -32.35 10.59
N PHE A 254 17.62 -31.59 10.19
CA PHE A 254 17.46 -30.21 9.75
C PHE A 254 17.58 -30.15 8.22
N ILE A 255 16.54 -29.60 7.57
CA ILE A 255 16.47 -29.49 6.10
C ILE A 255 16.49 -28.00 5.74
N ASP A 256 17.44 -27.61 4.91
CA ASP A 256 17.48 -26.27 4.30
C ASP A 256 17.21 -26.36 2.80
N LEU A 257 16.28 -25.52 2.31
CA LEU A 257 15.88 -25.49 0.90
C LEU A 257 16.51 -24.29 0.21
N LYS A 258 17.40 -24.54 -0.75
CA LYS A 258 18.00 -23.47 -1.55
C LYS A 258 16.92 -22.80 -2.40
N LYS A 259 16.80 -21.48 -2.28
CA LYS A 259 15.85 -20.67 -3.07
C LYS A 259 14.41 -21.17 -2.97
N ALA A 260 13.94 -21.41 -1.75
CA ALA A 260 12.63 -22.00 -1.48
C ALA A 260 11.45 -21.31 -2.21
N PHE A 261 11.48 -19.97 -2.39
CA PHE A 261 10.46 -19.24 -3.14
C PHE A 261 10.53 -19.53 -4.65
N ASP A 262 11.72 -19.51 -5.25
CA ASP A 262 11.93 -19.84 -6.68
C ASP A 262 11.58 -21.31 -7.01
N LEU A 263 11.49 -22.18 -6.01
CA LEU A 263 11.15 -23.61 -6.18
C LEU A 263 9.65 -23.90 -6.05
N VAL A 264 8.82 -22.91 -5.74
CA VAL A 264 7.37 -23.13 -5.57
C VAL A 264 6.73 -23.33 -6.95
N ASP A 265 6.22 -24.53 -7.20
CA ASP A 265 5.37 -24.77 -8.38
C ASP A 265 4.03 -24.03 -8.22
N HIS A 266 3.77 -23.05 -9.09
CA HIS A 266 2.59 -22.20 -9.01
C HIS A 266 1.29 -23.00 -9.20
N ASN A 267 1.28 -24.07 -10.00
CA ASN A 267 0.10 -24.90 -10.20
C ASN A 267 -0.25 -25.68 -8.93
N CYS A 268 0.76 -26.27 -8.28
CA CYS A 268 0.61 -26.97 -7.01
C CYS A 268 0.15 -26.02 -5.90
N LEU A 269 0.68 -24.80 -5.86
CA LEU A 269 0.23 -23.77 -4.92
C LEU A 269 -1.25 -23.42 -5.12
N LEU A 270 -1.67 -23.19 -6.36
CA LEU A 270 -3.06 -22.86 -6.70
C LEU A 270 -4.02 -24.01 -6.35
N GLN A 271 -3.64 -25.25 -6.65
CA GLN A 271 -4.41 -26.44 -6.27
C GLN A 271 -4.53 -26.58 -4.75
N LYS A 272 -3.47 -26.29 -3.99
CA LYS A 272 -3.51 -26.28 -2.52
C LYS A 272 -4.45 -25.19 -2.00
N LEU A 273 -4.36 -23.97 -2.54
CA LEU A 273 -5.26 -22.87 -2.15
C LEU A 273 -6.71 -23.26 -2.38
N GLU A 274 -7.04 -23.84 -3.53
CA GLU A 274 -8.39 -24.33 -3.84
C GLU A 274 -8.84 -25.45 -2.92
N HIS A 275 -7.96 -26.42 -2.64
CA HIS A 275 -8.21 -27.53 -1.71
C HIS A 275 -8.55 -27.03 -0.31
N TYR A 276 -7.83 -26.02 0.18
CA TYR A 276 -8.07 -25.40 1.49
C TYR A 276 -9.24 -24.40 1.51
N GLY A 277 -9.95 -24.21 0.39
CA GLY A 277 -11.20 -23.45 0.35
C GLY A 277 -11.10 -22.04 -0.25
N VAL A 278 -9.94 -21.63 -0.78
CA VAL A 278 -9.83 -20.39 -1.56
C VAL A 278 -10.43 -20.61 -2.94
N ARG A 279 -11.60 -20.01 -3.22
CA ARG A 279 -12.38 -20.27 -4.44
C ARG A 279 -12.85 -18.99 -5.13
N GLY A 280 -13.40 -19.15 -6.33
CA GLY A 280 -14.03 -18.07 -7.10
C GLY A 280 -13.07 -16.91 -7.37
N LYS A 281 -13.55 -15.68 -7.16
CA LYS A 281 -12.80 -14.44 -7.45
C LYS A 281 -11.43 -14.40 -6.76
N SER A 282 -11.31 -14.92 -5.53
CA SER A 282 -10.05 -14.95 -4.80
C SER A 282 -9.04 -15.90 -5.45
N LEU A 283 -9.47 -17.08 -5.91
CA LEU A 283 -8.61 -18.02 -6.62
C LEU A 283 -8.16 -17.47 -7.98
N THR A 284 -9.10 -16.87 -8.72
CA THR A 284 -8.79 -16.18 -9.99
C THR A 284 -7.79 -15.04 -9.80
N TRP A 285 -7.89 -14.30 -8.70
CA TRP A 285 -6.90 -13.28 -8.37
C TRP A 285 -5.50 -13.87 -8.18
N PHE A 286 -5.35 -14.97 -7.41
CA PHE A 286 -4.06 -15.64 -7.25
C PHE A 286 -3.51 -16.19 -8.57
N GLN A 287 -4.36 -16.76 -9.42
CA GLN A 287 -3.98 -17.23 -10.75
C GLN A 287 -3.40 -16.09 -11.60
N ASN A 288 -4.10 -14.95 -11.64
CA ASN A 288 -3.65 -13.79 -12.40
C ASN A 288 -2.37 -13.19 -11.80
N TYR A 289 -2.30 -13.08 -10.47
CA TYR A 289 -1.15 -12.53 -9.76
C TYR A 289 0.13 -13.34 -10.00
N LEU A 290 0.05 -14.66 -9.84
CA LEU A 290 1.18 -15.57 -10.05
C LEU A 290 1.53 -15.78 -11.53
N GLY A 291 0.56 -15.59 -12.44
CA GLY A 291 0.76 -15.76 -13.89
C GLY A 291 1.22 -14.51 -14.64
N SER A 292 0.96 -13.31 -14.12
CA SER A 292 1.17 -12.03 -14.85
C SER A 292 2.43 -11.27 -14.42
N CYS A 293 3.13 -11.73 -13.39
CA CYS A 293 4.34 -11.05 -12.94
C CYS A 293 5.49 -11.35 -13.92
N THR A 294 5.98 -10.31 -14.61
CA THR A 294 7.25 -10.38 -15.33
C THR A 294 8.26 -9.45 -14.67
N GLN A 295 9.49 -9.94 -14.49
CA GLN A 295 10.63 -9.21 -13.95
C GLN A 295 11.58 -8.75 -15.07
N ARG A 296 12.18 -7.58 -14.86
CA ARG A 296 13.28 -7.04 -15.68
C ARG A 296 14.37 -6.52 -14.77
N VAL A 297 15.62 -6.83 -15.08
CA VAL A 297 16.80 -6.35 -14.36
C VAL A 297 17.32 -5.12 -15.09
N ARG A 298 17.64 -4.05 -14.35
CA ARG A 298 18.24 -2.83 -14.91
C ARG A 298 19.65 -2.65 -14.36
N PHE A 299 20.65 -2.55 -15.24
CA PHE A 299 22.04 -2.25 -14.88
C PHE A 299 22.46 -0.96 -15.58
N GLY A 300 22.62 0.13 -14.82
CA GLY A 300 22.86 1.47 -15.40
C GLY A 300 21.67 1.98 -16.22
N GLN A 301 21.87 2.22 -17.52
CA GLN A 301 20.81 2.61 -18.46
C GLN A 301 20.18 1.43 -19.21
N ASP A 302 20.76 0.24 -19.12
CA ASP A 302 20.31 -0.92 -19.88
C ASP A 302 19.27 -1.76 -19.11
N LEU A 303 18.23 -2.20 -19.82
CA LEU A 303 17.17 -3.07 -19.32
C LEU A 303 17.29 -4.47 -19.93
N SER A 304 17.19 -5.50 -19.10
CA SER A 304 17.09 -6.88 -19.57
C SER A 304 15.75 -7.15 -20.26
N SER A 305 15.69 -8.24 -21.03
CA SER A 305 14.43 -8.80 -21.50
C SER A 305 13.48 -9.14 -20.33
N SER A 306 12.17 -9.08 -20.59
CA SER A 306 11.12 -9.54 -19.68
C SER A 306 11.29 -11.02 -19.43
N HIS A 307 11.41 -11.42 -18.16
CA HIS A 307 11.34 -12.80 -17.74
C HIS A 307 10.10 -12.98 -16.86
N PRO A 308 9.39 -14.12 -16.92
CA PRO A 308 8.38 -14.45 -15.91
C PRO A 308 9.02 -14.42 -14.51
N HIS A 309 8.22 -14.04 -13.52
CA HIS A 309 8.58 -14.16 -12.10
C HIS A 309 8.62 -15.64 -11.71
#